data_AF-A0A126TQJ8-F1
#
_entry.id   AF-A0A126TQJ8-F1
#
_cell.length_a   1.000
_cell.length_b   1.000
_cell.length_c   1.000
_cell.angle_alpha   90.00
_cell.angle_beta   90.00
_cell.angle_gamma   90.00
#
_symmetry.space_group_name_H-M   'P 1'
#
loop_
_entity.id
_entity.type
_entity.pdbx_description
1 polymer ?
#
loop_
_entity_poly.entity_id
_entity_poly.type
_entity_poly.pdbx_seq_one_letter_code
_entity_poly.pdbx_strand_id
1 'polypeptide(L)'
;MAYVRLTSLAVVFFIATSVMFTLKKTEGGLPICGETCFKTKCYTKGCSCSYPVCKRNHIIALEAKTVDEHRLLCESHEDCFKKGTGNYCASFPDSDIHFGWCFYAESEGNLLKDFLKMSKDDIKMRIENIY
;
A
#
# COMPACT_ATOMS: atom_id res chain seq x y z
N MET A 1 -21.92 -47.01 9.77
CA MET A 1 -21.97 -45.67 9.14
C MET A 1 -21.75 -44.53 10.14
N ALA A 2 -20.80 -44.67 11.08
CA ALA A 2 -20.47 -43.62 12.08
C ALA A 2 -19.15 -42.88 11.74
N TYR A 3 -18.28 -43.52 10.96
CA TYR A 3 -16.96 -42.97 10.58
C TYR A 3 -17.03 -41.79 9.60
N VAL A 4 -18.07 -41.74 8.76
CA VAL A 4 -18.23 -40.70 7.71
C VAL A 4 -18.65 -39.33 8.31
N ARG A 5 -19.21 -39.32 9.52
CA ARG A 5 -19.66 -38.09 10.19
C ARG A 5 -18.54 -37.41 10.99
N LEU A 6 -17.57 -38.18 11.52
CA LEU A 6 -16.42 -37.64 12.25
C LEU A 6 -15.44 -36.91 11.32
N THR A 7 -15.24 -37.43 10.10
CA THR A 7 -14.33 -36.82 9.12
C THR A 7 -14.82 -35.45 8.64
N SER A 8 -16.13 -35.27 8.47
CA SER A 8 -16.70 -33.95 8.11
C SER A 8 -16.47 -32.89 9.21
N LEU A 9 -16.65 -33.24 10.48
CA LEU A 9 -16.43 -32.30 11.58
C LEU A 9 -14.95 -31.96 11.76
N ALA A 10 -14.06 -32.96 11.60
CA ALA A 10 -12.62 -32.73 11.64
C ALA A 10 -12.15 -31.81 10.51
N VAL A 11 -12.62 -32.03 9.27
CA VAL A 11 -12.30 -31.15 8.13
C VAL A 11 -12.81 -29.73 8.38
N VAL A 12 -14.02 -29.55 8.91
CA VAL A 12 -14.56 -28.22 9.25
C VAL A 12 -13.71 -27.54 10.33
N PHE A 13 -13.24 -28.27 11.34
CA PHE A 13 -12.34 -27.74 12.36
C PHE A 13 -10.97 -27.34 11.80
N PHE A 14 -10.40 -28.13 10.88
CA PHE A 14 -9.13 -27.81 10.20
C PHE A 14 -9.26 -26.59 9.26
N ILE A 15 -10.41 -26.40 8.61
CA ILE A 15 -10.68 -25.20 7.80
C ILE A 15 -10.82 -23.96 8.71
N ALA A 16 -11.42 -24.10 9.89
CA ALA A 16 -11.58 -22.98 10.82
C ALA A 16 -10.25 -22.51 11.45
N THR A 17 -9.31 -23.42 11.72
CA THR A 17 -8.02 -23.08 12.36
C THR A 17 -6.95 -22.59 11.39
N SER A 18 -7.05 -22.91 10.10
CA SER A 18 -6.10 -22.42 9.08
C SER A 18 -6.30 -20.95 8.70
N VAL A 19 -7.42 -20.32 9.08
CA VAL A 19 -7.70 -18.89 8.89
C VAL A 19 -7.09 -18.01 9.98
N MET A 20 -6.44 -18.60 10.99
CA MET A 20 -5.54 -17.86 11.88
C MET A 20 -4.24 -17.59 11.13
N PHE A 21 -4.31 -16.66 10.15
CA PHE A 21 -3.14 -15.99 9.62
C PHE A 21 -2.24 -15.61 10.79
N THR A 22 -0.98 -16.00 10.71
CA THR A 22 0.08 -15.68 11.67
C THR A 22 0.14 -14.16 11.81
N LEU A 23 -0.65 -13.59 12.73
CA LEU A 23 -0.65 -12.16 13.02
C LEU A 23 0.66 -11.86 13.72
N LYS A 24 1.69 -11.56 12.93
CA LYS A 24 2.94 -11.01 13.43
C LYS A 24 2.55 -9.69 14.08
N LYS A 25 2.65 -9.64 15.41
CA LYS A 25 2.38 -8.44 16.20
C LYS A 25 3.49 -7.43 15.86
N THR A 26 3.24 -6.60 14.86
CA THR A 26 4.07 -5.44 14.57
C THR A 26 3.82 -4.38 15.64
N GLU A 27 4.80 -3.53 15.90
CA GLU A 27 4.76 -2.55 16.99
C GLU A 27 3.63 -1.50 16.85
N GLY A 28 2.86 -1.53 15.75
CA GLY A 28 1.73 -0.65 15.44
C GLY A 28 0.31 -1.20 15.69
N GLY A 29 0.13 -2.35 16.35
CA GLY A 29 -1.18 -2.95 16.65
C GLY A 29 -1.65 -3.99 15.61
N LEU A 30 -2.92 -4.41 15.66
CA LEU A 30 -3.42 -5.44 14.73
C LEU A 30 -3.24 -4.96 13.26
N PRO A 31 -2.70 -5.81 12.36
CA PRO A 31 -2.42 -5.44 10.96
C PRO A 31 -3.69 -5.16 10.15
N ILE A 32 -4.82 -5.71 10.60
CA ILE A 32 -6.16 -5.45 10.05
C ILE A 32 -6.82 -4.26 10.72
N CYS A 33 -7.60 -3.52 9.95
CA CYS A 33 -8.36 -2.35 10.42
C CYS A 33 -9.76 -2.70 10.93
N GLY A 34 -10.15 -3.98 10.91
CA GLY A 34 -11.47 -4.45 11.34
C GLY A 34 -12.60 -4.27 10.32
N GLU A 35 -12.30 -3.63 9.18
CA GLU A 35 -13.24 -3.46 8.06
C GLU A 35 -12.98 -4.47 6.93
N THR A 36 -14.02 -4.74 6.14
CA THR A 36 -13.89 -5.49 4.89
C THR A 36 -14.10 -4.57 3.69
N CYS A 37 -13.43 -4.87 2.58
CA CYS A 37 -13.52 -4.10 1.34
C CYS A 37 -14.03 -4.94 0.17
N PHE A 38 -14.81 -5.99 0.45
CA PHE A 38 -15.36 -6.88 -0.57
C PHE A 38 -16.34 -6.17 -1.53
N LYS A 39 -17.15 -5.23 -1.00
CA LYS A 39 -18.09 -4.41 -1.78
C LYS A 39 -17.89 -2.90 -1.61
N THR A 40 -17.11 -2.50 -0.63
CA THR A 40 -16.95 -1.11 -0.21
C THR A 40 -15.48 -0.75 -0.15
N LYS A 41 -15.19 0.55 -0.07
CA LYS A 41 -13.86 1.02 0.30
C LYS A 41 -13.64 0.92 1.80
N CYS A 42 -12.38 0.99 2.21
CA CYS A 42 -12.00 1.20 3.60
C CYS A 42 -12.29 2.65 4.00
N TYR A 43 -12.89 2.86 5.17
CA TYR A 43 -13.22 4.17 5.71
C TYR A 43 -12.27 4.61 6.82
N THR A 44 -11.66 3.65 7.52
CA THR A 44 -10.62 3.94 8.51
C THR A 44 -9.42 4.62 7.85
N LYS A 45 -9.03 5.78 8.38
CA LYS A 45 -7.86 6.52 7.91
C LYS A 45 -6.58 5.69 8.11
N GLY A 46 -5.69 5.73 7.11
CA GLY A 46 -4.45 4.94 7.13
C GLY A 46 -4.65 3.47 6.79
N CYS A 47 -5.83 3.09 6.32
CA CYS A 47 -6.14 1.74 5.86
C CYS A 47 -6.50 1.73 4.37
N SER A 48 -6.08 0.67 3.70
CA SER A 48 -6.38 0.42 2.29
C SER A 48 -6.82 -1.01 2.07
N CYS A 49 -7.49 -1.23 0.94
CA CYS A 49 -8.05 -2.52 0.62
C CYS A 49 -6.95 -3.49 0.19
N SER A 50 -6.71 -4.50 1.02
CA SER A 50 -5.98 -5.70 0.66
C SER A 50 -7.01 -6.81 0.57
N TYR A 51 -7.63 -6.91 -0.61
CA TYR A 51 -8.85 -7.67 -0.80
C TYR A 51 -8.77 -9.09 -0.20
N PRO A 52 -9.76 -9.51 0.61
CA PRO A 52 -11.07 -8.87 0.84
C PRO A 52 -11.14 -7.94 2.07
N VAL A 53 -10.02 -7.66 2.74
CA VAL A 53 -10.00 -6.96 4.05
C VAL A 53 -9.26 -5.63 3.99
N CYS A 54 -9.58 -4.72 4.90
CA CYS A 54 -8.84 -3.48 5.07
C CYS A 54 -7.62 -3.73 5.96
N LYS A 55 -6.43 -3.45 5.43
CA LYS A 55 -5.15 -3.52 6.15
C LYS A 55 -4.56 -2.12 6.29
N ARG A 56 -3.69 -1.94 7.28
CA ARG A 56 -2.95 -0.69 7.45
C ARG A 56 -1.95 -0.49 6.31
N ASN A 57 -1.81 0.74 5.83
CA ASN A 57 -0.97 1.05 4.67
C ASN A 57 0.50 0.64 4.86
N HIS A 58 1.08 0.89 6.04
CA HIS A 58 2.47 0.50 6.33
C HIS A 58 2.68 -1.01 6.33
N ILE A 59 1.67 -1.81 6.69
CA ILE A 59 1.75 -3.28 6.61
C ILE A 59 1.69 -3.73 5.15
N ILE A 60 0.82 -3.13 4.35
CA ILE A 60 0.77 -3.40 2.90
C ILE A 60 2.12 -3.09 2.26
N ALA A 61 2.74 -1.96 2.62
CA ALA A 61 4.05 -1.56 2.09
C ALA A 61 5.20 -2.45 2.58
N LEU A 62 5.15 -2.89 3.84
CA LEU A 62 6.14 -3.81 4.43
C LEU A 62 6.08 -5.22 3.81
N GLU A 63 4.88 -5.73 3.55
CA GLU A 63 4.68 -7.09 3.01
C GLU A 63 4.90 -7.16 1.49
N ALA A 64 4.87 -6.03 0.80
CA ALA A 64 4.98 -5.98 -0.65
C ALA A 64 6.37 -6.41 -1.15
N LYS A 65 6.41 -7.19 -2.23
CA LYS A 65 7.67 -7.54 -2.91
C LYS A 65 7.92 -6.67 -4.12
N THR A 66 6.87 -6.15 -4.74
CA THR A 66 6.96 -5.27 -5.90
C THR A 66 6.04 -4.07 -5.74
N VAL A 67 6.41 -2.97 -6.40
CA VAL A 67 5.67 -1.70 -6.39
C VAL A 67 4.26 -1.82 -7.01
N ASP A 68 3.96 -2.89 -7.73
CA ASP A 68 2.70 -3.08 -8.44
C ASP A 68 1.67 -3.89 -7.66
N GLU A 69 2.05 -4.50 -6.52
CA GLU A 69 1.14 -5.29 -5.68
C GLU A 69 -0.03 -4.46 -5.12
N HIS A 70 0.17 -3.15 -4.95
CA HIS A 70 -0.90 -2.26 -4.57
C HIS A 70 -0.77 -0.93 -5.32
N ARG A 71 -1.89 -0.45 -5.85
CA ARG A 71 -1.96 0.73 -6.73
C ARG A 71 -1.36 2.01 -6.10
N LEU A 72 -1.34 2.10 -4.77
CA LEU A 72 -0.78 3.25 -4.05
C LEU A 72 0.68 3.09 -3.64
N LEU A 73 1.34 1.97 -3.92
CA LEU A 73 2.78 1.82 -3.66
C LEU A 73 3.60 2.58 -4.70
N CYS A 74 4.73 3.09 -4.27
CA CYS A 74 5.68 3.82 -5.10
C CYS A 74 7.11 3.64 -4.61
N GLU A 75 8.07 3.69 -5.52
CA GLU A 75 9.49 3.88 -5.20
C GLU A 75 9.89 5.34 -5.40
N SER A 76 9.22 6.03 -6.32
CA SER A 76 9.49 7.40 -6.69
C SER A 76 8.22 8.24 -6.84
N HIS A 77 8.38 9.56 -6.90
CA HIS A 77 7.29 10.47 -7.26
C HIS A 77 6.75 10.21 -8.67
N GLU A 78 7.60 9.74 -9.59
CA GLU A 78 7.21 9.41 -10.96
C GLU A 78 6.21 8.27 -11.04
N ASP A 79 6.31 7.29 -10.13
CA ASP A 79 5.37 6.17 -10.08
C ASP A 79 3.96 6.65 -9.76
N CYS A 80 3.83 7.57 -8.80
CA CYS A 80 2.53 8.16 -8.46
C CYS A 80 1.91 8.92 -9.63
N PHE A 81 2.74 9.64 -10.41
CA PHE A 81 2.31 10.32 -11.63
C PHE A 81 1.82 9.34 -12.69
N LYS A 82 2.63 8.32 -13.01
CA LYS A 82 2.30 7.30 -14.01
C LYS A 82 1.02 6.54 -13.64
N LYS A 83 0.84 6.22 -12.35
CA LYS A 83 -0.35 5.52 -11.83
C LYS A 83 -1.58 6.43 -11.70
N GLY A 84 -1.40 7.76 -11.77
CA GLY A 84 -2.47 8.74 -11.55
C GLY A 84 -3.08 8.63 -10.14
N THR A 85 -2.26 8.28 -9.14
CA THR A 85 -2.69 8.02 -7.75
C THR A 85 -2.22 9.09 -6.78
N GLY A 86 -1.41 10.01 -7.25
CA GLY A 86 -0.88 11.11 -6.47
C GLY A 86 0.20 11.84 -7.26
N ASN A 87 0.79 12.84 -6.61
CA ASN A 87 1.94 13.57 -7.12
C ASN A 87 3.16 13.50 -6.19
N TYR A 88 3.01 12.80 -5.06
CA TYR A 88 4.06 12.65 -4.08
C TYR A 88 4.03 11.22 -3.53
N CYS A 89 5.23 10.71 -3.25
CA CYS A 89 5.47 9.39 -2.67
C CYS A 89 6.06 9.62 -1.28
N ALA A 90 5.30 9.37 -0.21
CA ALA A 90 5.86 9.41 1.14
C ALA A 90 6.43 8.07 1.53
N SER A 91 7.68 8.08 1.98
CA SER A 91 8.26 6.98 2.73
C SER A 91 7.61 6.87 4.12
N PHE A 92 7.56 5.65 4.63
CA PHE A 92 7.23 5.42 6.03
C PHE A 92 8.47 5.66 6.90
N PRO A 93 8.31 6.03 8.18
CA PRO A 93 9.46 6.25 9.08
C PRO A 93 10.21 4.96 9.44
N ASP A 94 9.61 3.80 9.19
CA ASP A 94 10.21 2.49 9.45
C ASP A 94 11.22 2.14 8.35
N SER A 95 12.46 1.83 8.75
CA SER A 95 13.56 1.49 7.84
C SER A 95 13.35 0.19 7.09
N ASP A 96 12.50 -0.71 7.59
CA ASP A 96 12.22 -2.01 6.97
C ASP A 96 11.23 -1.89 5.80
N ILE A 97 10.64 -0.71 5.59
CA ILE A 97 9.66 -0.48 4.52
C ILE A 97 10.35 0.17 3.31
N HIS A 98 10.50 -0.62 2.24
CA HIS A 98 11.17 -0.17 1.01
C HIS A 98 10.28 0.70 0.11
N PHE A 99 8.96 0.51 0.15
CA PHE A 99 8.03 1.23 -0.69
C PHE A 99 7.36 2.38 0.04
N GLY A 100 7.22 3.51 -0.63
CA GLY A 100 6.42 4.62 -0.17
C GLY A 100 4.93 4.45 -0.51
N TRP A 101 4.17 5.49 -0.16
CA TRP A 101 2.74 5.60 -0.40
C TRP A 101 2.39 6.85 -1.18
N CYS A 102 1.62 6.70 -2.26
CA CYS A 102 1.16 7.80 -3.09
C CYS A 102 0.02 8.57 -2.42
N PHE A 103 0.10 9.90 -2.48
CA PHE A 103 -1.01 10.81 -2.19
C PHE A 103 -0.90 12.09 -3.01
N TYR A 104 -1.97 12.87 -2.99
CA TYR A 104 -1.99 14.21 -3.57
C TYR A 104 -1.53 15.21 -2.51
N ALA A 105 -0.33 15.76 -2.71
CA ALA A 105 0.23 16.89 -1.97
C ALA A 105 -0.01 18.17 -2.77
N GLU A 106 -0.62 19.18 -2.16
CA GLU A 106 -0.79 20.49 -2.76
C GLU A 106 0.17 21.46 -2.06
N SER A 107 0.97 22.22 -2.82
CA SER A 107 1.84 23.27 -2.28
C SER A 107 1.55 24.58 -2.97
N GLU A 108 1.10 25.58 -2.21
CA GLU A 108 0.98 26.99 -2.61
C GLU A 108 0.34 27.23 -4.00
N GLY A 109 -0.75 26.51 -4.31
CA GLY A 109 -1.56 26.74 -5.52
C GLY A 109 -1.01 26.16 -6.81
N ASN A 110 0.10 25.43 -6.77
CA ASN A 110 0.66 24.71 -7.91
C ASN A 110 0.84 23.22 -7.57
N LEU A 111 0.55 22.34 -8.52
CA LEU A 111 0.81 20.91 -8.30
C LEU A 111 2.32 20.68 -8.22
N LEU A 112 2.78 19.86 -7.27
CA LEU A 112 4.20 19.49 -7.10
C LEU A 112 4.85 19.01 -8.43
N LYS A 113 4.04 18.41 -9.31
CA LYS A 113 4.44 17.99 -10.65
C LYS A 113 4.94 19.13 -11.54
N ASP A 114 4.32 20.30 -11.41
CA ASP A 114 4.61 21.47 -12.23
C ASP A 114 5.91 22.13 -11.75
N PHE A 115 6.13 22.15 -10.42
CA PHE A 115 7.42 22.55 -9.83
C PHE A 115 8.57 21.62 -10.26
N LEU A 116 8.36 20.30 -10.19
CA LEU A 116 9.39 19.32 -10.59
C LEU A 116 9.70 19.40 -12.09
N LYS A 117 8.67 19.58 -12.93
CA LYS A 117 8.85 19.77 -14.38
C LYS A 117 9.69 21.02 -14.68
N MET A 118 9.34 22.14 -14.05
CA MET A 118 10.05 23.41 -14.21
C MET A 118 11.52 23.30 -13.74
N SER A 119 11.78 22.65 -12.61
CA SER A 119 13.15 22.39 -12.15
C SER A 119 13.96 21.53 -13.12
N LYS A 120 13.34 20.51 -13.74
CA LYS A 120 14.02 19.63 -14.71
C LYS A 120 14.36 20.36 -16.00
N ASP A 121 13.46 21.22 -16.49
CA ASP A 121 13.66 22.02 -17.69
C ASP A 121 14.79 23.06 -17.49
N ASP A 122 14.87 23.69 -16.32
CA ASP A 122 15.97 24.61 -15.96
C ASP A 122 17.34 23.91 -15.93
N ILE A 123 17.42 22.71 -15.37
CA ILE A 123 18.68 21.93 -15.35
C ILE A 123 19.11 21.56 -16.77
N LYS A 124 18.15 21.11 -17.61
CA LYS A 124 18.43 20.76 -19.01
C LYS A 124 18.95 21.96 -19.79
N MET A 125 18.29 23.11 -19.66
CA MET A 125 18.72 24.36 -20.29
C MET A 125 20.11 24.81 -19.83
N ARG A 126 20.46 24.56 -18.56
CA ARG A 126 21.81 24.82 -18.03
C ARG A 126 22.87 23.92 -18.66
N ILE A 127 22.58 22.64 -18.85
CA ILE A 127 23.52 21.67 -19.43
C ILE A 127 23.73 21.97 -20.92
N GLU A 128 22.67 22.32 -21.66
CA GLU A 128 22.75 22.66 -23.08
C GLU A 128 23.51 23.98 -23.36
N ASN A 129 23.60 24.89 -22.38
CA ASN A 129 24.40 26.12 -22.48
C ASN A 129 25.87 25.95 -22.04
N ILE A 130 26.26 24.78 -21.55
CA ILE A 130 27.64 24.47 -21.12
C ILE A 130 28.43 23.73 -22.24
N TYR A 131 27.75 23.23 -23.27
CA TYR A 131 28.34 22.62 -24.47
C TYR A 131 28.17 23.53 -25.69
#